data_AF-A0A2P4UBZ4-F1
#
_entry.id   AF-A0A2P4UBZ4-F1
#
_cell.length_a   1.000
_cell.length_b   1.000
_cell.length_c   1.000
_cell.angle_alpha   90.00
_cell.angle_beta   90.00
_cell.angle_gamma   90.00
#
_symmetry.space_group_name_H-M   'P 1'
#
loop_
_entity.id
_entity.type
_entity.pdbx_description
1 polymer ?
#
loop_
_entity_poly.entity_id
_entity_poly.type
_entity_poly.pdbx_seq_one_letter_code
_entity_poly.pdbx_strand_id
1 'polypeptide(L)'
;MLTHLARNADGGARLLGWARTGTPAAEYPGLREREAQIEAGAGRSAADLIADLRASAAAFAAQYAQMPAAGWQNTVQWAAGQRHRAARVADARLCEVLIHHLDLRVGLTPDHWPADFVTYELKTVTSAFDTRDDAPSLRLHATDTDIRYEIRADDDAVVVHGRQASLLAWLMGRTPGDDLITDDGNTPPTPPFLY
;
A
#
# COMPACT_ATOMS: atom_id res chain seq x y z
N MET A 1 -5.60 -0.66 -13.99
CA MET A 1 -4.42 -0.28 -13.18
C MET A 1 -4.04 1.21 -13.31
N LEU A 2 -3.61 1.71 -14.48
CA LEU A 2 -3.12 3.10 -14.58
C LEU A 2 -4.17 4.16 -14.17
N THR A 3 -5.45 3.98 -14.54
CA THR A 3 -6.52 4.86 -14.06
C THR A 3 -6.68 4.83 -12.54
N HIS A 4 -6.53 3.66 -11.91
CA HIS A 4 -6.55 3.52 -10.45
C HIS A 4 -5.43 4.33 -9.80
N LEU A 5 -4.19 4.19 -10.30
CA LEU A 5 -3.06 4.99 -9.82
C LEU A 5 -3.28 6.51 -10.00
N ALA A 6 -3.93 6.94 -11.09
CA ALA A 6 -4.27 8.34 -11.29
C ALA A 6 -5.32 8.83 -10.27
N ARG A 7 -6.40 8.07 -10.07
CA ARG A 7 -7.45 8.42 -9.10
C ARG A 7 -6.95 8.37 -7.66
N ASN A 8 -6.06 7.45 -7.31
CA ASN A 8 -5.36 7.42 -6.02
C ASN A 8 -4.54 8.71 -5.79
N ALA A 9 -3.80 9.19 -6.80
CA ALA A 9 -3.07 10.45 -6.70
C ALA A 9 -4.02 11.65 -6.48
N ASP A 10 -5.14 11.69 -7.21
CA ASP A 10 -6.14 12.76 -7.05
C ASP A 10 -6.74 12.77 -5.63
N GLY A 11 -7.01 11.59 -5.06
CA GLY A 11 -7.51 11.47 -3.69
C GLY A 11 -6.49 11.93 -2.66
N GLY A 12 -5.24 11.49 -2.79
CA GLY A 12 -4.15 11.95 -1.95
C GLY A 12 -3.92 13.47 -2.04
N ALA A 13 -4.01 14.05 -3.24
CA ALA A 13 -3.89 15.50 -3.43
C ALA A 13 -5.02 16.26 -2.70
N ARG A 14 -6.25 15.76 -2.70
CA ARG A 14 -7.36 16.34 -1.92
C ARG A 14 -7.09 16.28 -0.42
N LEU A 15 -6.61 15.15 0.09
CA LEU A 15 -6.29 15.00 1.52
C LEU A 15 -5.13 15.90 1.94
N LEU A 16 -4.07 16.01 1.13
CA LEU A 16 -2.97 16.94 1.41
C LEU A 16 -3.43 18.40 1.33
N GLY A 17 -4.31 18.73 0.39
CA GLY A 17 -4.95 20.04 0.30
C GLY A 17 -5.75 20.39 1.56
N TRP A 18 -6.54 19.43 2.08
CA TRP A 18 -7.23 19.58 3.37
C TRP A 18 -6.23 19.78 4.50
N ALA A 19 -5.26 18.89 4.65
CA ALA A 19 -4.26 19.01 5.72
C ALA A 19 -3.54 20.36 5.72
N ARG A 20 -3.23 20.91 4.53
CA ARG A 20 -2.54 22.20 4.41
C ARG A 20 -3.43 23.41 4.70
N THR A 21 -4.71 23.37 4.32
CA THR A 21 -5.61 24.54 4.36
C THR A 21 -6.57 24.54 5.56
N GLY A 22 -6.80 23.37 6.18
CA GLY A 22 -7.81 23.18 7.20
C GLY A 22 -9.24 23.00 6.65
N THR A 23 -9.45 23.23 5.35
CA THR A 23 -10.76 23.04 4.71
C THR A 23 -11.00 21.57 4.40
N PRO A 24 -12.02 20.90 4.99
CA PRO A 24 -12.27 19.50 4.75
C PRO A 24 -12.50 19.18 3.28
N ALA A 25 -11.89 18.07 2.82
CA ALA A 25 -12.08 17.53 1.48
C ALA A 25 -12.20 16.01 1.55
N ALA A 26 -13.16 15.45 0.81
CA ALA A 26 -13.29 14.01 0.69
C ALA A 26 -12.16 13.45 -0.19
N GLU A 27 -11.60 12.30 0.20
CA GLU A 27 -10.60 11.57 -0.61
C GLU A 27 -11.19 11.22 -1.99
N TYR A 28 -12.44 10.78 -2.05
CA TYR A 28 -13.19 10.57 -3.28
C TYR A 28 -14.59 11.17 -3.14
N PRO A 29 -15.27 11.55 -4.24
CA PRO A 29 -16.69 11.95 -4.19
C PRO A 29 -17.58 10.87 -3.56
N GLY A 30 -17.23 9.61 -3.82
CA GLY A 30 -17.81 8.40 -3.23
C GLY A 30 -17.08 7.16 -3.79
N LEU A 31 -17.25 6.01 -3.13
CA LEU A 31 -16.58 4.77 -3.55
C LEU A 31 -17.08 4.27 -4.92
N ARG A 32 -18.39 4.38 -5.17
CA ARG A 32 -18.99 4.02 -6.47
C ARG A 32 -18.52 4.94 -7.59
N GLU A 33 -18.43 6.24 -7.31
CA GLU A 33 -17.94 7.22 -8.28
C GLU A 33 -16.46 6.98 -8.59
N ARG A 34 -15.65 6.62 -7.58
CA ARG A 34 -14.26 6.20 -7.78
C ARG A 34 -14.17 5.00 -8.72
N GLU A 35 -14.95 3.95 -8.47
CA GLU A 35 -15.00 2.75 -9.32
C GLU A 35 -15.42 3.11 -10.75
N ALA A 36 -16.48 3.91 -10.92
CA ALA A 36 -16.95 4.36 -12.22
C ALA A 36 -15.89 5.17 -12.98
N GLN A 37 -15.15 6.04 -12.28
CA GLN A 37 -14.05 6.79 -12.89
C GLN A 37 -12.89 5.89 -13.32
N ILE A 38 -12.61 4.82 -12.56
CA ILE A 38 -11.59 3.82 -12.92
C ILE A 38 -12.01 3.08 -14.18
N GLU A 39 -13.25 2.61 -14.23
CA GLU A 39 -13.81 1.85 -15.35
C GLU A 39 -13.91 2.69 -16.62
N ALA A 40 -14.46 3.90 -16.52
CA ALA A 40 -14.55 4.83 -17.65
C ALA A 40 -13.18 5.15 -18.26
N GLY A 41 -12.13 5.11 -17.44
CA GLY A 41 -10.78 5.34 -17.92
C GLY A 41 -10.10 4.14 -18.56
N ALA A 42 -10.57 2.90 -18.31
CA ALA A 42 -9.88 1.67 -18.68
C ALA A 42 -9.79 1.45 -20.20
N GLY A 43 -10.76 1.96 -20.98
CA GLY A 43 -10.80 1.85 -22.43
C GLY A 43 -10.07 2.97 -23.20
N ARG A 44 -9.44 3.93 -22.51
CA ARG A 44 -8.74 5.05 -23.14
C ARG A 44 -7.44 4.60 -23.82
N SER A 45 -6.93 5.43 -24.73
CA SER A 45 -5.65 5.16 -25.37
C SER A 45 -4.50 5.15 -24.35
N ALA A 46 -3.42 4.44 -24.65
CA ALA A 46 -2.23 4.43 -23.79
C ALA A 46 -1.65 5.85 -23.59
N ALA A 47 -1.69 6.70 -24.62
CA ALA A 47 -1.24 8.08 -24.54
C ALA A 47 -2.08 8.89 -23.53
N ASP A 48 -3.40 8.74 -23.57
CA ASP A 48 -4.31 9.43 -22.64
C ASP A 48 -4.13 8.93 -21.21
N LEU A 49 -3.97 7.61 -21.01
CA LEU A 49 -3.71 7.02 -19.71
C LEU A 49 -2.40 7.52 -19.09
N ILE A 50 -1.33 7.60 -19.90
CA ILE A 50 -0.03 8.12 -19.46
C ILE A 50 -0.12 9.61 -19.15
N ALA A 51 -0.83 10.39 -19.96
CA ALA A 51 -1.04 11.81 -19.72
C ALA A 51 -1.81 12.05 -18.40
N ASP A 52 -2.90 11.31 -18.17
CA ASP A 52 -3.70 11.37 -16.93
C ASP A 52 -2.88 10.99 -15.70
N LEU A 53 -2.09 9.91 -15.80
CA LEU A 53 -1.19 9.50 -14.72
C LEU A 53 -0.14 10.58 -14.40
N ARG A 54 0.47 11.19 -15.42
CA ARG A 54 1.47 12.25 -15.23
C ARG A 54 0.84 13.50 -14.60
N ALA A 55 -0.33 13.92 -15.08
CA ALA A 55 -1.03 15.09 -14.58
C ALA A 55 -1.43 14.93 -13.10
N SER A 56 -2.05 13.80 -12.76
CA SER A 56 -2.46 13.49 -11.38
C SER A 56 -1.26 13.35 -10.44
N ALA A 57 -0.17 12.70 -10.87
CA ALA A 57 1.07 12.62 -10.10
C ALA A 57 1.70 14.01 -9.87
N ALA A 58 1.71 14.89 -10.88
CA ALA A 58 2.21 16.26 -10.73
C ALA A 58 1.34 17.08 -9.75
N ALA A 59 0.03 16.92 -9.78
CA ALA A 59 -0.88 17.58 -8.84
C ALA A 59 -0.66 17.11 -7.39
N PHE A 60 -0.48 15.81 -7.18
CA PHE A 60 -0.10 15.26 -5.87
C PHE A 60 1.24 15.83 -5.40
N ALA A 61 2.27 15.79 -6.25
CA ALA A 61 3.61 16.28 -5.93
C ALA A 61 3.60 17.78 -5.56
N ALA A 62 2.76 18.58 -6.24
CA ALA A 62 2.59 19.99 -5.91
C ALA A 62 2.01 20.20 -4.50
N GLN A 63 1.00 19.42 -4.09
CA GLN A 63 0.46 19.50 -2.72
C GLN A 63 1.48 19.03 -1.68
N TYR A 64 2.22 17.96 -1.98
CA TYR A 64 3.29 17.45 -1.13
C TYR A 64 4.37 18.52 -0.90
N ALA A 65 4.87 19.15 -1.97
CA ALA A 65 5.93 20.15 -1.91
C ALA A 65 5.52 21.44 -1.20
N GLN A 66 4.22 21.79 -1.23
CA GLN A 66 3.67 22.97 -0.55
C GLN A 66 3.35 22.73 0.93
N MET A 67 3.50 21.51 1.45
CA MET A 67 3.10 21.18 2.80
C MET A 67 4.06 21.80 3.84
N PRO A 68 3.59 22.71 4.72
CA PRO A 68 4.42 23.19 5.82
C PRO A 68 4.68 22.07 6.83
N ALA A 69 5.78 22.15 7.59
CA ALA A 69 6.18 21.12 8.55
C ALA A 69 5.06 20.72 9.53
N ALA A 70 4.32 21.70 10.07
CA ALA A 70 3.20 21.45 10.98
C ALA A 70 2.01 20.74 10.30
N GLY A 71 1.82 20.93 8.99
CA GLY A 71 0.71 20.35 8.24
C GLY A 71 0.75 18.83 8.16
N TRP A 72 1.95 18.23 8.24
CA TRP A 72 2.12 16.77 8.31
C TRP A 72 1.48 16.14 9.55
N GLN A 73 1.34 16.93 10.62
CA GLN A 73 0.69 16.52 11.86
C GLN A 73 -0.83 16.73 11.84
N ASN A 74 -1.40 17.38 10.82
CA ASN A 74 -2.84 17.55 10.76
C ASN A 74 -3.54 16.23 10.49
N THR A 75 -4.70 16.03 11.13
CA THR A 75 -5.50 14.82 10.96
C THR A 75 -6.46 14.98 9.79
N VAL A 76 -6.43 14.04 8.86
CA VAL A 76 -7.37 13.91 7.75
C VAL A 76 -8.18 12.64 7.89
N GLN A 77 -9.33 12.59 7.22
CA GLN A 77 -10.22 11.43 7.20
C GLN A 77 -10.21 10.78 5.82
N TRP A 78 -9.97 9.48 5.79
CA TRP A 78 -9.94 8.64 4.59
C TRP A 78 -11.35 8.24 4.16
N ALA A 79 -11.50 7.74 2.93
CA ALA A 79 -12.81 7.37 2.39
C ALA A 79 -13.55 6.32 3.23
N ALA A 80 -12.83 5.39 3.86
CA ALA A 80 -13.39 4.38 4.75
C ALA A 80 -13.57 4.87 6.20
N GLY A 81 -13.37 6.17 6.47
CA GLY A 81 -13.67 6.83 7.73
C GLY A 81 -12.52 6.88 8.74
N GLN A 82 -11.43 6.16 8.49
CA GLN A 82 -10.25 6.19 9.36
C GLN A 82 -9.64 7.59 9.38
N ARG A 83 -9.09 7.96 10.55
CA ARG A 83 -8.46 9.26 10.77
C ARG A 83 -6.98 9.07 11.01
N HIS A 84 -6.15 9.67 10.16
CA HIS A 84 -4.69 9.56 10.24
C HIS A 84 -4.04 10.92 10.08
N ARG A 85 -2.78 11.02 10.54
CA ARG A 85 -1.93 12.17 10.24
C ARG A 85 -1.71 12.26 8.73
N ALA A 86 -1.60 13.48 8.21
CA ALA A 86 -1.40 13.73 6.79
C ALA A 86 -0.14 13.05 6.23
N ALA A 87 0.89 12.82 7.06
CA ALA A 87 2.07 12.05 6.68
C ALA A 87 1.73 10.67 6.07
N ARG A 88 0.68 9.99 6.57
CA ARG A 88 0.25 8.68 6.04
C ARG A 88 -0.18 8.74 4.58
N VAL A 89 -0.63 9.89 4.08
CA VAL A 89 -1.02 10.06 2.68
C VAL A 89 0.19 9.92 1.74
N ALA A 90 1.36 10.40 2.17
CA ALA A 90 2.60 10.24 1.41
C ALA A 90 3.08 8.78 1.39
N ASP A 91 3.09 8.13 2.55
CA ASP A 91 3.48 6.73 2.67
C ASP A 91 2.57 5.83 1.84
N ALA A 92 1.26 6.04 1.92
CA ALA A 92 0.29 5.29 1.14
C ALA A 92 0.49 5.50 -0.36
N ARG A 93 0.82 6.73 -0.80
CA ARG A 93 1.09 6.99 -2.21
C ARG A 93 2.34 6.26 -2.70
N LEU A 94 3.41 6.26 -1.89
CA LEU A 94 4.62 5.51 -2.21
C LEU A 94 4.32 4.00 -2.31
N CYS A 95 3.59 3.48 -1.33
CA CYS A 95 3.14 2.09 -1.27
C CYS A 95 2.36 1.68 -2.53
N GLU A 96 1.35 2.46 -2.92
CA GLU A 96 0.55 2.22 -4.13
C GLU A 96 1.41 2.18 -5.40
N VAL A 97 2.35 3.12 -5.57
CA VAL A 97 3.23 3.14 -6.75
C VAL A 97 4.15 1.92 -6.78
N LEU A 98 4.78 1.59 -5.66
CA LEU A 98 5.74 0.48 -5.59
C LEU A 98 5.06 -0.87 -5.77
N ILE A 99 3.88 -1.07 -5.21
CA ILE A 99 3.12 -2.31 -5.36
C ILE A 99 2.63 -2.48 -6.79
N HIS A 100 2.02 -1.43 -7.36
CA HIS A 100 1.44 -1.53 -8.69
C HIS A 100 2.49 -1.60 -9.81
N HIS A 101 3.77 -1.35 -9.52
CA HIS A 101 4.85 -1.73 -10.43
C HIS A 101 4.91 -3.25 -10.68
N LEU A 102 4.60 -4.08 -9.67
CA LEU A 102 4.51 -5.53 -9.83
C LEU A 102 3.32 -5.91 -10.72
N ASP A 103 2.18 -5.25 -10.51
CA ASP A 103 0.95 -5.53 -11.26
C ASP A 103 1.04 -5.17 -12.75
N LEU A 104 1.94 -4.25 -13.12
CA LEU A 104 2.21 -3.92 -14.52
C LEU A 104 2.95 -5.04 -15.27
N ARG A 105 3.58 -5.99 -14.55
CA ARG A 105 4.29 -7.15 -15.13
C ARG A 105 5.34 -6.77 -16.17
N VAL A 106 6.04 -5.67 -15.95
CA VAL A 106 7.10 -5.13 -16.83
C VAL A 106 8.51 -5.54 -16.39
N GLY A 107 8.64 -6.66 -15.66
CA GLY A 107 9.93 -7.17 -15.17
C GLY A 107 10.38 -6.64 -13.80
N LEU A 108 9.54 -5.83 -13.13
CA LEU A 108 9.76 -5.45 -11.74
C LEU A 108 9.28 -6.56 -10.80
N THR A 109 10.10 -6.82 -9.79
CA THR A 109 9.90 -7.85 -8.76
C THR A 109 10.04 -7.21 -7.37
N PRO A 110 9.62 -7.87 -6.28
CA PRO A 110 9.78 -7.35 -4.93
C PRO A 110 11.23 -6.94 -4.59
N ASP A 111 12.22 -7.61 -5.18
CA ASP A 111 13.65 -7.29 -5.03
C ASP A 111 14.05 -5.90 -5.56
N HIS A 112 13.21 -5.27 -6.36
CA HIS A 112 13.44 -3.91 -6.86
C HIS A 112 12.91 -2.83 -5.91
N TRP A 113 12.22 -3.21 -4.83
CA TRP A 113 11.75 -2.25 -3.84
C TRP A 113 12.90 -1.68 -3.00
N PRO A 114 12.87 -0.38 -2.65
CA PRO A 114 13.80 0.19 -1.70
C PRO A 114 13.75 -0.54 -0.35
N ALA A 115 14.91 -0.84 0.24
CA ALA A 115 14.99 -1.62 1.47
C ALA A 115 14.33 -0.93 2.68
N ASP A 116 14.40 0.40 2.74
CA ASP A 116 13.75 1.22 3.75
C ASP A 116 12.22 1.16 3.63
N PHE A 117 11.68 1.21 2.41
CA PHE A 117 10.26 0.97 2.15
C PHE A 117 9.85 -0.43 2.61
N VAL A 118 10.59 -1.47 2.22
CA VAL A 118 10.26 -2.86 2.60
C VAL A 118 10.24 -3.01 4.12
N THR A 119 11.23 -2.47 4.82
CA THR A 119 11.31 -2.54 6.28
C THR A 119 10.15 -1.81 6.96
N TYR A 120 9.85 -0.59 6.51
CA TYR A 120 8.75 0.20 7.06
C TYR A 120 7.39 -0.46 6.80
N GLU A 121 7.12 -0.81 5.54
CA GLU A 121 5.80 -1.30 5.14
C GLU A 121 5.54 -2.72 5.66
N LEU A 122 6.55 -3.59 5.75
CA LEU A 122 6.38 -4.91 6.38
C LEU A 122 5.95 -4.75 7.84
N LYS A 123 6.57 -3.85 8.61
CA LYS A 123 6.15 -3.54 9.97
C LYS A 123 4.71 -3.01 10.01
N THR A 124 4.34 -2.11 9.10
CA THR A 124 2.97 -1.57 9.02
C THR A 124 1.95 -2.64 8.69
N VAL A 125 2.24 -3.52 7.74
CA VAL A 125 1.37 -4.62 7.30
C VAL A 125 1.21 -5.66 8.40
N THR A 126 2.30 -6.06 9.07
CA THR A 126 2.22 -7.02 10.19
C THR A 126 1.39 -6.45 11.34
N SER A 127 1.59 -5.17 11.70
CA SER A 127 0.76 -4.51 12.72
C SER A 127 -0.71 -4.38 12.32
N ALA A 128 -0.99 -4.19 11.02
CA ALA A 128 -2.38 -4.16 10.54
C ALA A 128 -3.05 -5.53 10.66
N PHE A 129 -2.38 -6.61 10.22
CA PHE A 129 -2.91 -7.97 10.35
C PHE A 129 -3.08 -8.40 11.81
N ASP A 130 -2.18 -7.99 12.71
CA ASP A 130 -2.26 -8.32 14.13
C ASP A 130 -3.57 -7.85 14.79
N THR A 131 -4.20 -6.81 14.24
CA THR A 131 -5.50 -6.28 14.72
C THR A 131 -6.73 -6.93 14.09
N ARG A 132 -6.57 -7.89 13.18
CA ARG A 132 -7.68 -8.48 12.41
C ARG A 132 -8.03 -9.87 12.92
N ASP A 133 -9.32 -10.12 13.15
CA ASP A 133 -9.81 -11.43 13.59
C ASP A 133 -9.67 -12.53 12.53
N ASP A 134 -9.60 -12.16 11.24
CA ASP A 134 -9.43 -13.09 10.12
C ASP A 134 -7.96 -13.38 9.78
N ALA A 135 -6.99 -12.76 10.47
CA ALA A 135 -5.58 -12.99 10.21
C ALA A 135 -5.09 -14.35 10.74
N PRO A 136 -4.29 -15.10 9.96
CA PRO A 136 -3.67 -16.34 10.43
C PRO A 136 -2.66 -16.09 11.56
N SER A 137 -2.50 -17.07 12.44
CA SER A 137 -1.43 -17.10 13.46
C SER A 137 -0.09 -17.39 12.79
N LEU A 138 0.80 -16.40 12.75
CA LEU A 138 2.07 -16.47 12.02
C LEU A 138 3.24 -15.93 12.83
N ARG A 139 4.40 -16.56 12.66
CA ARG A 139 5.72 -15.97 12.96
C ARG A 139 6.48 -15.79 11.65
N LEU A 140 6.99 -14.59 11.40
CA LEU A 140 7.75 -14.30 10.19
C LEU A 140 9.22 -14.15 10.55
N HIS A 141 10.09 -14.72 9.72
CA HIS A 141 11.53 -14.56 9.83
C HIS A 141 12.10 -14.11 8.48
N ALA A 142 12.53 -12.84 8.42
CA ALA A 142 13.20 -12.26 7.28
C ALA A 142 14.66 -12.74 7.25
N THR A 143 14.99 -13.71 6.39
CA THR A 143 16.27 -14.42 6.41
C THR A 143 17.48 -13.57 5.99
N ASP A 144 17.24 -12.47 5.26
CA ASP A 144 18.26 -11.53 4.81
C ASP A 144 18.59 -10.43 5.84
N THR A 145 17.72 -10.23 6.84
CA THR A 145 17.89 -9.19 7.88
C THR A 145 17.83 -9.74 9.31
N ASP A 146 17.46 -11.01 9.49
CA ASP A 146 17.13 -11.68 10.76
C ASP A 146 16.02 -10.97 11.58
N ILE A 147 15.26 -10.06 10.94
CA ILE A 147 14.13 -9.40 11.58
C ILE A 147 12.97 -10.40 11.70
N ARG A 148 12.29 -10.36 12.84
CA ARG A 148 11.16 -11.23 13.15
C ARG A 148 9.91 -10.43 13.47
N TYR A 149 8.77 -10.94 13.03
CA TYR A 149 7.46 -10.38 13.31
C TYR A 149 6.52 -11.48 13.78
N GLU A 150 5.53 -11.10 14.58
CA GLU A 150 4.43 -11.96 14.98
C GLU A 150 3.12 -11.34 14.49
N ILE A 151 2.22 -12.18 13.99
CA ILE A 151 0.85 -11.81 13.65
C ILE A 151 -0.03 -12.77 14.41
N ARG A 152 -0.68 -12.28 15.48
CA ARG A 152 -1.56 -13.04 16.37
C ARG A 152 -0.96 -14.40 16.81
N ALA A 153 0.36 -14.45 16.96
CA ALA A 153 1.08 -15.71 17.15
C ALA A 153 0.71 -16.35 18.49
N ASP A 154 0.34 -17.64 18.42
CA ASP A 154 0.16 -18.54 19.55
C ASP A 154 1.16 -19.71 19.44
N ASP A 155 1.00 -20.74 20.29
CA ASP A 155 1.91 -21.89 20.30
C ASP A 155 1.89 -22.66 18.98
N ASP A 156 0.78 -22.61 18.23
CA ASP A 156 0.58 -23.30 16.95
C ASP A 156 0.88 -22.41 15.73
N ALA A 157 1.44 -21.20 15.94
CA ALA A 157 1.72 -20.27 14.85
C ALA A 157 2.68 -20.85 13.81
N VAL A 158 2.30 -20.77 12.53
CA VAL A 158 3.14 -21.22 11.42
C VAL A 158 4.31 -20.24 11.27
N VAL A 159 5.54 -20.78 11.29
CA VAL A 159 6.74 -19.99 11.04
C VAL A 159 7.00 -19.93 9.54
N VAL A 160 7.09 -18.72 8.99
CA VAL A 160 7.31 -18.46 7.57
C VAL A 160 8.64 -17.72 7.39
N HIS A 161 9.51 -18.28 6.55
CA HIS A 161 10.85 -17.83 6.27
C HIS A 161 10.96 -17.32 4.84
N GLY A 162 11.67 -16.23 4.64
CA GLY A 162 11.99 -15.72 3.30
C GLY A 162 12.69 -14.38 3.38
N ARG A 163 13.03 -13.81 2.23
CA ARG A 163 13.55 -12.45 2.18
C ARG A 163 12.47 -11.45 2.59
N GLN A 164 12.86 -10.34 3.19
CA GLN A 164 11.90 -9.35 3.71
C GLN A 164 10.92 -8.85 2.63
N ALA A 165 11.43 -8.63 1.40
CA ALA A 165 10.61 -8.21 0.26
C ALA A 165 9.60 -9.29 -0.18
N SER A 166 10.00 -10.57 -0.15
CA SER A 166 9.12 -11.70 -0.47
C SER A 166 8.01 -11.86 0.56
N LEU A 167 8.34 -11.75 1.85
CA LEU A 167 7.36 -11.78 2.95
C LEU A 167 6.33 -10.65 2.80
N LEU A 168 6.79 -9.43 2.52
CA LEU A 168 5.92 -8.28 2.27
C LEU A 168 5.01 -8.54 1.06
N ALA A 169 5.57 -8.94 -0.09
CA ALA A 169 4.79 -9.17 -1.30
C ALA A 169 3.73 -10.26 -1.14
N TRP A 170 4.04 -11.32 -0.41
CA TRP A 170 3.11 -12.40 -0.07
C TRP A 170 1.99 -11.91 0.85
N LEU A 171 2.31 -11.21 1.94
CA LEU A 171 1.30 -10.62 2.84
C LEU A 171 0.36 -9.65 2.14
N MET A 172 0.86 -8.94 1.13
CA MET A 172 0.06 -8.02 0.31
C MET A 172 -0.69 -8.72 -0.84
N GLY A 173 -0.63 -10.06 -0.93
CA GLY A 173 -1.32 -10.86 -1.94
C GLY A 173 -0.77 -10.66 -3.36
N ARG A 174 0.46 -10.16 -3.51
CA ARG A 174 1.09 -9.91 -4.81
C ARG A 174 1.94 -11.07 -5.32
N THR A 175 2.33 -11.97 -4.42
CA THR A 175 2.97 -13.24 -4.76
C THR A 175 2.25 -14.39 -4.03
N PRO A 176 2.26 -15.60 -4.60
CA PRO A 176 1.73 -16.79 -3.93
C PRO A 176 2.60 -17.27 -2.75
N GLY A 177 3.82 -16.77 -2.62
CA GLY A 177 4.79 -17.21 -1.60
C GLY A 177 5.58 -18.46 -2.00
N ASP A 178 5.73 -18.74 -3.29
CA ASP A 178 6.46 -19.93 -3.80
C ASP A 178 7.96 -19.94 -3.41
N ASP A 179 8.52 -18.79 -3.05
CA ASP A 179 9.90 -18.63 -2.57
C ASP A 179 10.02 -18.58 -1.04
N LEU A 180 8.90 -18.76 -0.32
CA LEU A 180 8.86 -18.82 1.13
C LEU A 180 8.89 -20.26 1.62
N ILE A 181 9.47 -20.47 2.80
CA ILE A 181 9.60 -21.78 3.44
C ILE A 181 8.84 -21.75 4.76
N THR A 182 8.05 -22.78 5.06
CA THR A 182 7.44 -22.95 6.37
C THR A 182 8.11 -24.09 7.15
N ASP A 183 8.11 -23.99 8.48
CA ASP A 183 8.72 -25.02 9.34
C ASP A 183 8.01 -26.38 9.27
N ASP A 184 6.73 -26.40 8.88
CA ASP A 184 5.95 -27.62 8.67
C ASP A 184 6.08 -28.20 7.25
N GLY A 185 6.82 -27.52 6.36
CA GLY A 185 7.05 -27.92 4.97
C GLY A 185 5.85 -27.77 4.03
N ASN A 186 4.75 -27.18 4.50
CA ASN A 186 3.56 -26.91 3.69
C ASN A 186 3.68 -25.58 2.91
N THR A 187 2.72 -25.31 2.03
CA THR A 187 2.61 -23.97 1.41
C THR A 187 2.17 -22.95 2.46
N PRO A 188 2.72 -21.71 2.47
CA PRO A 188 2.24 -20.66 3.37
C PRO A 188 0.73 -20.44 3.22
N PRO A 189 0.00 -20.17 4.32
CA PRO A 189 -1.44 -19.90 4.24
C PRO A 189 -1.72 -18.64 3.41
N THR A 190 -2.86 -18.58 2.72
CA THR A 190 -3.25 -17.37 1.98
C THR A 190 -3.62 -16.25 2.95
N PRO A 191 -2.89 -15.10 2.96
CA PRO A 191 -3.24 -13.97 3.80
C PRO A 191 -4.59 -13.37 3.38
N PRO A 192 -5.41 -12.85 4.31
CA PRO A 192 -6.60 -12.12 3.93
C PRO A 192 -6.24 -10.87 3.13
N PHE A 193 -7.15 -10.46 2.24
CA PHE A 193 -6.91 -9.30 1.39
C PHE A 193 -6.71 -8.03 2.24
N LEU A 194 -5.63 -7.30 1.94
CA LEU A 194 -5.27 -6.04 2.60
C LEU A 194 -5.32 -4.84 1.64
N TYR A 195 -4.97 -5.03 0.35
CA TYR A 195 -4.76 -3.97 -0.64
C TYR A 195 -5.16 -4.35 -2.06
#